data_AF-A0A3L6TKL2-F1
#
_entry.id   AF-A0A3L6TKL2-F1
#
_cell.length_a   1.000
_cell.length_b   1.000
_cell.length_c   1.000
_cell.angle_alpha   90.00
_cell.angle_beta   90.00
_cell.angle_gamma   90.00
#
_symmetry.space_group_name_H-M   'P 1'
#
loop_
_entity.id
_entity.type
_entity.pdbx_description
1 polymer ?
#
loop_
_entity_poly.entity_id
_entity_poly.type
_entity_poly.pdbx_seq_one_letter_code
_entity_poly.pdbx_strand_id
1 'polypeptide(L)'
;MPPWPAAAEVVIVGAGIAGLATALALRRVGVARGVVVLERHPELRATGAALSIFPNGWFALRALGVEHKLTSLRDALLEALAEELPPGTIRFSSKLVSIDAEAAAGDNAPRTTTLRLDDGTVIRAKGVHSVVARWLGLSEPVSCGRSAVRGLAVYPSGHGLKRELRQFLSEGLRAGMMPVSSTHVY
;
A
#
# COMPACT_ATOMS: atom_id res chain seq x y z
N MET A 1 13.94 -18.89 -7.82
CA MET A 1 13.34 -18.10 -6.72
C MET A 1 14.27 -18.12 -5.53
N PRO A 2 14.53 -16.99 -4.85
CA PRO A 2 15.26 -17.03 -3.59
C PRO A 2 14.42 -17.77 -2.54
N PRO A 3 15.03 -18.63 -1.70
CA PRO A 3 14.33 -19.42 -0.70
C PRO A 3 13.50 -18.51 0.23
N TRP A 4 12.40 -19.06 0.75
CA TRP A 4 11.60 -18.37 1.77
C TRP A 4 12.54 -18.04 2.95
N PRO A 5 12.58 -16.79 3.44
CA PRO A 5 13.41 -16.48 4.59
C PRO A 5 12.97 -17.39 5.74
N ALA A 6 13.92 -18.13 6.30
CA ALA A 6 13.66 -19.15 7.31
C ALA A 6 12.95 -18.61 8.58
N ALA A 7 12.82 -17.29 8.71
CA ALA A 7 12.02 -16.61 9.72
C ALA A 7 11.56 -15.22 9.22
N ALA A 8 10.59 -15.16 8.29
CA ALA A 8 9.79 -13.95 8.16
C ALA A 8 9.02 -13.76 9.49
N GLU A 9 9.41 -12.76 10.25
CA GLU A 9 8.81 -12.45 11.55
C GLU A 9 7.47 -11.74 11.37
N VAL A 10 7.38 -10.91 10.32
CA VAL A 10 6.14 -10.23 9.93
C VAL A 10 5.88 -10.41 8.45
N VAL A 11 4.66 -10.81 8.11
CA VAL A 11 4.17 -10.91 6.74
C VAL A 11 3.07 -9.88 6.55
N ILE A 12 3.25 -8.99 5.56
CA ILE A 12 2.30 -7.95 5.17
C ILE A 12 1.69 -8.36 3.82
N VAL A 13 0.36 -8.34 3.73
CA VAL A 13 -0.35 -8.70 2.50
C VAL A 13 -0.80 -7.43 1.79
N GLY A 14 -0.21 -7.17 0.63
CA GLY A 14 -0.47 -6.03 -0.25
C GLY A 14 0.66 -4.99 -0.24
N ALA A 15 1.27 -4.72 -1.40
CA ALA A 15 2.30 -3.68 -1.58
C ALA A 15 1.69 -2.33 -2.02
N GLY A 16 0.58 -1.95 -1.39
CA GLY A 16 0.05 -0.58 -1.51
C GLY A 16 0.76 0.40 -0.55
N ILE A 17 0.40 1.69 -0.63
CA ILE A 17 1.00 2.76 0.21
C ILE A 17 1.02 2.35 1.69
N ALA A 18 -0.11 1.88 2.22
CA ALA A 18 -0.20 1.47 3.63
C ALA A 18 0.69 0.27 3.96
N GLY A 19 0.75 -0.74 3.08
CA GLY A 19 1.56 -1.94 3.30
C GLY A 19 3.06 -1.64 3.28
N LEU A 20 3.52 -0.85 2.31
CA LEU A 20 4.92 -0.43 2.21
C LEU A 20 5.31 0.51 3.36
N ALA A 21 4.45 1.47 3.72
CA ALA A 21 4.68 2.34 4.87
C ALA A 21 4.77 1.55 6.18
N THR A 22 3.92 0.52 6.35
CA THR A 22 3.97 -0.37 7.52
C THR A 22 5.27 -1.17 7.55
N ALA A 23 5.68 -1.73 6.41
CA ALA A 23 6.92 -2.48 6.30
C ALA A 23 8.13 -1.62 6.70
N LEU A 24 8.18 -0.39 6.18
CA LEU A 24 9.24 0.57 6.49
C LEU A 24 9.23 0.98 7.97
N ALA A 25 8.04 1.25 8.54
CA ALA A 25 7.90 1.58 9.95
C ALA A 25 8.42 0.47 10.87
N LEU A 26 7.99 -0.78 10.64
CA LEU A 26 8.39 -1.94 11.45
C LEU A 26 9.90 -2.17 11.40
N ARG A 27 10.52 -1.95 10.24
CA ARG A 27 11.97 -2.04 10.07
C ARG A 27 12.70 -0.96 10.88
N ARG A 28 12.22 0.28 10.86
CA ARG A 28 12.86 1.39 11.57
C ARG A 28 12.78 1.26 13.09
N VAL A 29 11.67 0.75 13.60
CA VAL A 29 11.53 0.50 15.04
C VAL A 29 12.32 -0.75 15.49
N GLY A 30 12.91 -1.50 14.54
CA GLY A 30 13.73 -2.68 14.85
C GLY A 30 12.93 -3.87 15.38
N VAL A 31 11.59 -3.81 15.25
CA VAL A 31 10.66 -4.81 15.81
C VAL A 31 10.70 -6.13 15.03
N ALA A 32 11.15 -6.10 13.77
CA ALA A 32 11.23 -7.29 12.94
C ALA A 32 12.53 -7.36 12.14
N ARG A 33 13.32 -8.42 12.37
CA ARG A 33 14.55 -8.67 11.59
C ARG A 33 14.24 -9.10 10.15
N GLY A 34 13.07 -9.70 9.94
CA GLY A 34 12.57 -10.11 8.63
C GLY A 34 11.11 -9.68 8.42
N VAL A 35 10.90 -8.65 7.61
CA VAL A 35 9.57 -8.26 7.11
C VAL A 35 9.46 -8.71 5.66
N VAL A 36 8.34 -9.33 5.30
CA VAL A 36 8.03 -9.69 3.92
C VAL A 36 6.70 -9.05 3.53
N VAL A 37 6.67 -8.41 2.36
CA VAL A 37 5.45 -7.85 1.76
C VAL A 37 5.06 -8.71 0.56
N LEU A 38 3.86 -9.27 0.58
CA LEU A 38 3.31 -10.06 -0.52
C LEU A 38 2.47 -9.16 -1.44
N GLU A 39 2.81 -9.11 -2.72
CA GLU A 39 2.05 -8.39 -3.75
C GLU A 39 1.48 -9.38 -4.75
N ARG A 40 0.18 -9.30 -5.01
CA ARG A 40 -0.51 -10.23 -5.92
C ARG A 40 -0.13 -10.00 -7.40
N HIS A 41 0.29 -8.80 -7.75
CA HIS A 41 0.68 -8.43 -9.11
C HIS A 41 2.18 -8.66 -9.37
N PRO A 42 2.60 -8.81 -10.64
CA PRO A 42 4.00 -9.03 -10.98
C PRO A 42 4.89 -7.79 -10.76
N GLU A 43 4.28 -6.62 -10.55
CA GLU A 43 4.95 -5.33 -10.41
C GLU A 43 4.13 -4.41 -9.48
N LEU A 44 4.77 -3.37 -8.95
CA LEU A 44 4.06 -2.32 -8.23
C LEU A 44 3.16 -1.58 -9.22
N ARG A 45 1.88 -1.51 -8.89
CA ARG A 45 0.91 -0.77 -9.70
C ARG A 45 0.47 0.48 -8.98
N ALA A 46 0.76 1.60 -9.61
CA ALA A 46 -0.14 2.71 -9.51
C ALA A 46 -0.63 3.12 -10.88
N THR A 47 -1.95 3.13 -11.02
CA THR A 47 -2.60 3.84 -12.11
C THR A 47 -2.40 5.31 -11.77
N GLY A 48 -1.75 6.07 -12.66
CA GLY A 48 -1.24 7.44 -12.52
C GLY A 48 -2.22 8.50 -12.00
N ALA A 49 -2.74 8.27 -10.80
CA ALA A 49 -3.67 9.11 -10.10
C ALA A 49 -2.87 10.01 -9.16
N ALA A 50 -3.19 11.30 -9.16
CA ALA A 50 -2.65 12.17 -8.14
C ALA A 50 -3.24 11.81 -6.77
N LEU A 51 -2.44 12.01 -5.73
CA LEU A 51 -2.88 11.90 -4.34
C LEU A 51 -2.69 13.25 -3.65
N SER A 52 -3.71 13.68 -2.91
CA SER A 52 -3.58 14.79 -1.97
C SER A 52 -3.17 14.24 -0.60
N ILE A 53 -2.04 14.72 -0.08
CA ILE A 53 -1.54 14.36 1.24
C ILE A 53 -1.77 15.55 2.17
N PHE A 54 -2.65 15.37 3.16
CA PHE A 54 -2.90 16.38 4.19
C PHE A 54 -1.71 16.45 5.17
N PRO A 55 -1.58 17.54 5.97
CA PRO A 55 -0.42 17.74 6.84
C PRO A 55 -0.10 16.56 7.76
N ASN A 56 -1.11 15.90 8.33
CA ASN A 56 -0.93 14.70 9.14
C ASN A 56 -0.28 13.54 8.35
N GLY A 57 -0.70 13.32 7.11
CA GLY A 57 -0.05 12.35 6.22
C GLY A 57 1.38 12.75 5.88
N TRP A 58 1.64 14.04 5.68
CA TRP A 58 2.99 14.55 5.44
C TRP A 58 3.91 14.32 6.65
N PHE A 59 3.45 14.59 7.87
CA PHE A 59 4.20 14.32 9.09
C PHE A 59 4.47 12.82 9.28
N ALA A 60 3.51 11.96 8.95
CA ALA A 60 3.72 10.51 8.97
C ALA A 60 4.82 10.10 7.98
N LEU A 61 4.81 10.64 6.77
CA LEU A 61 5.84 10.37 5.76
C LEU A 61 7.22 10.92 6.14
N ARG A 62 7.25 12.04 6.87
CA ARG A 62 8.48 12.59 7.46
C ARG A 62 9.06 11.67 8.53
N ALA A 63 8.23 11.11 9.41
CA ALA A 63 8.68 10.09 10.36
C ALA A 63 9.23 8.84 9.63
N LEU A 64 8.70 8.56 8.43
CA LEU A 64 9.20 7.55 7.50
C LEU A 64 10.33 8.04 6.58
N GLY A 65 10.83 9.26 6.71
CA GLY A 65 12.01 9.78 6.01
C GLY A 65 11.92 9.77 4.49
N VAL A 66 10.71 9.65 3.92
CA VAL A 66 10.46 9.61 2.46
C VAL A 66 9.86 10.91 1.94
N GLU A 67 9.68 11.91 2.80
CA GLU A 67 9.06 13.18 2.47
C GLU A 67 9.79 13.97 1.39
N HIS A 68 11.12 13.78 1.30
CA HIS A 68 11.96 14.44 0.30
C HIS A 68 11.82 13.85 -1.10
N LYS A 69 11.29 12.61 -1.22
CA LYS A 69 11.03 11.93 -2.50
C LYS A 69 9.59 12.11 -2.98
N LEU A 70 8.75 12.80 -2.21
CA LEU A 70 7.33 12.96 -2.51
C LEU A 70 7.11 13.86 -3.72
N THR A 71 6.37 13.33 -4.68
CA THR A 71 5.67 14.10 -5.69
C THR A 71 4.15 13.92 -5.51
N SER A 72 3.34 14.74 -6.15
CA SER A 72 1.86 14.60 -6.10
C SER A 72 1.34 13.35 -6.83
N LEU A 73 2.23 12.54 -7.43
CA LEU A 73 1.89 11.33 -8.16
C LEU A 73 1.97 10.11 -7.24
N ARG A 74 0.94 9.26 -7.32
CA ARG A 74 0.85 8.03 -6.51
C ARG A 74 1.99 7.05 -6.78
N ASP A 75 2.40 6.92 -8.03
CA ASP A 75 3.41 5.98 -8.50
C ASP A 75 4.76 6.28 -7.86
N ALA A 76 5.18 7.56 -7.91
CA ALA A 76 6.40 8.03 -7.27
C ALA A 76 6.41 7.79 -5.75
N LEU A 77 5.26 7.92 -5.06
CA LEU A 77 5.18 7.60 -3.64
C LEU A 77 5.35 6.10 -3.37
N LEU A 78 4.75 5.24 -4.19
CA LEU A 78 4.94 3.78 -4.04
C LEU A 78 6.41 3.40 -4.28
N GLU A 79 7.03 3.96 -5.31
CA GLU A 79 8.44 3.74 -5.63
C GLU A 79 9.35 4.22 -4.50
N ALA A 80 9.14 5.44 -4.02
CA ALA A 80 9.91 6.00 -2.91
C ALA A 80 9.82 5.13 -1.64
N LEU A 81 8.63 4.61 -1.30
CA LEU A 81 8.48 3.71 -0.17
C LEU A 81 9.15 2.34 -0.40
N ALA A 82 9.10 1.82 -1.62
CA ALA A 82 9.69 0.53 -1.97
C ALA A 82 11.23 0.57 -2.01
N GLU A 83 11.82 1.67 -2.49
CA GLU A 83 13.28 1.87 -2.55
C GLU A 83 13.95 1.91 -1.18
N GLU A 84 13.24 2.37 -0.15
CA GLU A 84 13.75 2.37 1.23
C GLU A 84 13.77 0.96 1.85
N LEU A 85 13.16 -0.02 1.19
CA LEU A 85 13.16 -1.41 1.65
C LEU A 85 14.34 -2.19 1.06
N PRO A 86 15.00 -3.07 1.84
CA PRO A 86 16.04 -3.93 1.31
C PRO A 86 15.53 -4.79 0.13
N PRO A 87 16.41 -5.12 -0.83
CA PRO A 87 16.07 -6.05 -1.90
C PRO A 87 15.50 -7.36 -1.36
N GLY A 88 14.42 -7.85 -2.00
CA GLY A 88 13.76 -9.10 -1.61
C GLY A 88 12.73 -8.97 -0.47
N THR A 89 12.53 -7.77 0.09
CA THR A 89 11.45 -7.49 1.05
C THR A 89 10.07 -7.67 0.41
N ILE A 90 9.91 -7.20 -0.84
CA ILE A 90 8.66 -7.33 -1.60
C ILE A 90 8.73 -8.60 -2.47
N ARG A 91 7.69 -9.42 -2.40
CA ARG A 91 7.49 -10.62 -3.20
C ARG A 91 6.28 -10.43 -4.09
N PHE A 92 6.52 -10.25 -5.38
CA PHE A 92 5.50 -10.11 -6.40
C PHE A 92 4.86 -11.46 -6.75
N SER A 93 3.76 -11.43 -7.50
CA SER A 93 3.00 -12.61 -7.92
C SER A 93 2.61 -13.54 -6.76
N SER A 94 2.37 -12.97 -5.58
CA SER A 94 2.07 -13.68 -4.34
C SER A 94 0.63 -13.42 -3.93
N LYS A 95 -0.32 -14.03 -4.66
CA LYS A 95 -1.75 -13.84 -4.39
C LYS A 95 -2.19 -14.76 -3.25
N LEU A 96 -2.53 -14.17 -2.12
CA LEU A 96 -3.08 -14.89 -0.97
C LEU A 96 -4.50 -15.38 -1.25
N VAL A 97 -4.74 -16.67 -0.99
CA VAL A 97 -6.03 -17.35 -1.22
C VAL A 97 -6.74 -17.64 0.10
N SER A 98 -6.01 -18.12 1.12
CA SER A 98 -6.60 -18.38 2.43
C SER A 98 -5.65 -18.06 3.59
N ILE A 99 -6.24 -17.81 4.75
CA ILE A 99 -5.57 -17.76 6.04
C ILE A 99 -6.26 -18.75 6.95
N ASP A 100 -5.49 -19.71 7.45
CA ASP A 100 -5.94 -20.69 8.43
C ASP A 100 -5.23 -20.40 9.76
N ALA A 101 -5.97 -20.27 10.86
CA ALA A 101 -5.38 -20.11 12.19
C ALA A 101 -5.64 -21.37 13.01
N GLU A 102 -4.57 -22.08 13.37
CA GLU A 102 -4.65 -23.23 14.26
C GLU A 102 -4.30 -22.78 15.68
N ALA A 103 -5.23 -23.02 16.61
CA ALA A 103 -4.93 -22.96 18.02
C ALA A 103 -4.10 -24.19 18.38
N ALA A 104 -2.89 -23.99 18.89
CA ALA A 104 -2.16 -25.08 19.53
C ALA A 104 -2.96 -25.53 20.76
N ALA A 105 -2.95 -26.84 21.06
CA ALA A 105 -3.74 -27.42 22.13
C ALA A 105 -3.38 -26.78 23.50
N GLY A 106 -4.34 -26.05 24.09
CA GLY A 106 -4.22 -25.37 25.38
C GLY A 106 -4.52 -23.87 25.31
N ASP A 107 -5.17 -23.34 26.35
CA ASP A 107 -5.73 -21.96 26.42
C ASP A 107 -4.69 -20.82 26.27
N ASN A 108 -3.40 -21.12 26.25
CA ASN A 108 -2.31 -20.13 26.20
C ASN A 108 -1.19 -20.46 25.19
N ALA A 109 -1.42 -21.39 24.26
CA ALA A 109 -0.42 -21.79 23.28
C ALA A 109 -0.39 -20.82 22.07
N PRO A 110 0.79 -20.54 21.48
CA PRO A 110 0.91 -19.59 20.37
C PRO A 110 0.12 -20.08 19.16
N ARG A 111 -0.84 -19.26 18.71
CA ARG A 111 -1.62 -19.54 17.49
C ARG A 111 -0.71 -19.51 16.27
N THR A 112 -0.70 -20.60 15.53
CA THR A 112 0.02 -20.67 14.27
C THR A 112 -0.91 -20.22 13.16
N THR A 113 -0.48 -19.22 12.38
CA THR A 113 -1.23 -18.74 11.21
C THR A 113 -0.58 -19.30 9.96
N THR A 114 -1.36 -19.97 9.13
CA THR A 114 -0.95 -20.53 7.85
C THR A 114 -1.57 -19.70 6.73
N LEU A 115 -0.73 -19.14 5.87
CA LEU A 115 -1.12 -18.40 4.67
C LEU A 115 -0.93 -19.32 3.46
N ARG A 116 -1.93 -19.41 2.59
CA ARG A 116 -1.84 -20.18 1.33
C ARG A 116 -1.90 -19.26 0.13
N LEU A 117 -0.91 -19.37 -0.76
CA LEU A 117 -0.88 -18.63 -2.02
C LEU A 117 -1.52 -19.45 -3.15
N ASP A 118 -1.86 -18.80 -4.26
CA ASP A 118 -2.49 -19.44 -5.42
C ASP A 118 -1.56 -20.36 -6.21
N ASP A 119 -0.25 -20.18 -6.09
CA ASP A 119 0.79 -21.05 -6.66
C ASP A 119 1.04 -22.32 -5.82
N GLY A 120 0.30 -22.50 -4.72
CA GLY A 120 0.43 -23.63 -3.81
C GLY A 120 1.44 -23.41 -2.68
N THR A 121 2.15 -22.28 -2.64
CA THR A 121 3.07 -21.94 -1.55
C THR A 121 2.30 -21.82 -0.22
N VAL A 122 2.85 -22.44 0.83
CA VAL A 122 2.32 -22.37 2.19
C VAL A 122 3.32 -21.68 3.10
N ILE A 123 2.89 -20.59 3.73
CA ILE A 123 3.70 -19.79 4.64
C ILE A 123 3.13 -19.94 6.04
N ARG A 124 3.96 -20.35 7.00
CA ARG A 124 3.60 -20.36 8.41
C ARG A 124 4.18 -19.12 9.07
N ALA A 125 3.32 -18.32 9.69
CA ALA A 125 3.67 -17.08 10.36
C ALA A 125 3.05 -17.02 11.76
N LYS A 126 3.72 -16.29 12.66
CA LYS A 126 3.11 -15.87 13.93
C LYS A 126 2.24 -14.66 13.62
N GLY A 127 0.93 -14.89 13.56
CA GLY A 127 0.01 -13.87 13.05
C GLY A 127 -0.21 -12.73 14.03
N VAL A 128 -0.08 -11.50 13.52
CA VAL A 128 -0.83 -10.34 14.01
C VAL A 128 -1.54 -9.75 12.79
N HIS A 129 -2.81 -10.12 12.66
CA HIS A 129 -3.86 -9.71 11.70
C HIS A 129 -3.44 -9.05 10.36
N SER A 130 -3.56 -9.79 9.24
CA SER A 130 -3.96 -9.16 7.95
C SER A 130 -4.46 -10.12 6.85
N VAL A 131 -5.75 -10.50 6.94
CA VAL A 131 -6.83 -10.54 5.90
C VAL A 131 -8.09 -9.96 6.58
N VAL A 132 -7.85 -8.86 7.30
CA VAL A 132 -8.62 -8.38 8.45
C VAL A 132 -10.10 -8.19 8.16
N ALA A 133 -10.51 -7.70 6.98
CA ALA A 133 -11.92 -7.39 6.75
C ALA A 133 -12.85 -8.62 6.79
N ARG A 134 -12.57 -9.66 6.00
CA ARG A 134 -13.39 -10.88 5.99
C ARG A 134 -13.25 -11.68 7.28
N TRP A 135 -12.04 -11.69 7.85
CA TRP A 135 -11.76 -12.40 9.10
C TRP A 135 -12.36 -11.70 10.34
N LEU A 136 -12.43 -10.36 10.37
CA LEU A 136 -13.13 -9.59 11.41
C LEU A 136 -14.67 -9.63 11.24
N GLY A 137 -15.18 -10.26 10.18
CA GLY A 137 -16.61 -10.17 9.85
C GLY A 137 -17.04 -8.74 9.51
N LEU A 138 -16.14 -7.90 8.97
CA LEU A 138 -16.55 -6.61 8.43
C LEU A 138 -17.55 -6.85 7.30
N SER A 139 -18.64 -6.10 7.32
CA SER A 139 -19.68 -6.15 6.32
C SER A 139 -19.12 -5.93 4.91
N GLU A 140 -19.79 -6.48 3.90
CA GLU A 140 -19.41 -6.24 2.51
C GLU A 140 -19.35 -4.73 2.20
N PRO A 141 -18.47 -4.30 1.29
CA PRO A 141 -18.42 -2.91 0.87
C PRO A 141 -19.79 -2.40 0.43
N VAL A 142 -20.32 -1.41 1.14
CA VAL A 142 -21.59 -0.75 0.79
C VAL A 142 -21.31 0.36 -0.22
N SER A 143 -22.01 0.35 -1.36
CA SER A 143 -21.92 1.42 -2.35
C SER A 143 -22.35 2.75 -1.75
N CYS A 144 -21.52 3.79 -1.91
CA CYS A 144 -21.83 5.13 -1.43
C CYS A 144 -22.66 5.96 -2.43
N GLY A 145 -23.12 5.35 -3.54
CA GLY A 145 -23.89 6.01 -4.61
C GLY A 145 -23.11 7.05 -5.41
N ARG A 146 -21.77 7.08 -5.30
CA ARG A 146 -20.91 8.05 -5.97
C ARG A 146 -19.87 7.35 -6.83
N SER A 147 -19.56 7.98 -7.95
CA SER A 147 -18.49 7.56 -8.86
C SER A 147 -17.50 8.71 -9.05
N ALA A 148 -16.24 8.37 -9.33
CA ALA A 148 -15.20 9.35 -9.62
C ALA A 148 -14.54 8.99 -10.95
N VAL A 149 -14.42 9.99 -11.84
CA VAL A 149 -13.59 9.92 -13.04
C VAL A 149 -12.29 10.67 -12.74
N ARG A 150 -11.18 10.12 -13.19
CA ARG A 150 -9.83 10.65 -12.95
C ARG A 150 -9.08 10.63 -14.27
N GLY A 151 -8.29 11.67 -14.54
CA GLY A 151 -7.51 11.78 -15.76
C GLY A 151 -6.17 12.48 -15.48
N LEU A 152 -5.20 12.27 -16.36
CA LEU A 152 -3.93 12.98 -16.32
C LEU A 152 -3.69 13.59 -17.70
N ALA A 153 -3.74 14.91 -17.79
CA ALA A 153 -3.45 15.65 -19.00
C ALA A 153 -1.96 15.99 -19.07
N VAL A 154 -1.33 15.70 -20.22
CA VAL A 154 0.09 15.96 -20.47
C VAL A 154 0.23 17.09 -21.48
N TYR A 155 1.01 18.10 -21.11
CA TYR A 155 1.33 19.29 -21.88
C TYR A 155 2.85 19.34 -22.13
N PRO A 156 3.36 18.75 -23.22
CA PRO A 156 4.81 18.64 -23.46
C PRO A 156 5.54 19.98 -23.46
N SER A 157 4.89 21.04 -23.95
CA SER A 157 5.43 22.41 -23.98
C SER A 157 5.13 23.23 -22.71
N GLY A 158 4.53 22.59 -21.70
CA GLY A 158 4.08 23.22 -20.46
C GLY A 158 2.63 23.74 -20.52
N HIS A 159 1.96 23.78 -19.37
CA HIS A 159 0.54 24.13 -19.29
C HIS A 159 0.27 25.60 -18.90
N GLY A 160 1.26 26.34 -18.39
CA GLY A 160 1.15 27.78 -18.06
C GLY A 160 0.16 28.15 -16.94
N LEU A 161 -0.36 27.16 -16.19
CA LEU A 161 -1.33 27.37 -15.11
C LEU A 161 -0.60 27.67 -13.79
N LYS A 162 -1.25 28.43 -12.91
CA LYS A 162 -0.79 28.63 -11.52
C LYS A 162 -0.81 27.30 -10.76
N ARG A 163 0.14 27.10 -9.84
CA ARG A 163 0.21 25.91 -8.95
C ARG A 163 -0.85 25.99 -7.84
N GLU A 164 -2.11 25.88 -8.21
CA GLU A 164 -3.27 25.95 -7.33
C GLU A 164 -4.21 24.78 -7.59
N LEU A 165 -4.75 24.18 -6.52
CA LEU A 165 -5.86 23.25 -6.62
C LEU A 165 -7.13 24.04 -6.92
N ARG A 166 -7.81 23.72 -8.01
CA ARG A 166 -9.13 24.28 -8.33
C ARG A 166 -10.19 23.21 -8.09
N GLN A 167 -11.22 23.57 -7.33
CA GLN A 167 -12.38 22.71 -7.09
C GLN A 167 -13.65 23.44 -7.53
N PHE A 168 -14.49 22.71 -8.23
CA PHE A 168 -15.81 23.14 -8.66
C PHE A 168 -16.84 22.28 -7.94
N LEU A 169 -17.76 22.94 -7.27
CA LEU A 169 -18.80 22.30 -6.46
C LEU A 169 -20.15 22.75 -7.01
N SER A 170 -21.01 21.77 -7.28
CA SER A 170 -22.43 22.00 -7.54
C SER A 170 -23.25 20.92 -6.84
N GLU A 171 -24.57 20.99 -6.98
CA GLU A 171 -25.45 19.99 -6.39
C GLU A 171 -25.13 18.59 -6.93
N GLY A 172 -24.65 17.70 -6.06
CA GLY A 172 -24.31 16.31 -6.40
C GLY A 172 -23.01 16.11 -7.18
N LEU A 173 -22.31 17.16 -7.61
CA LEU A 173 -21.08 17.05 -8.41
C LEU A 173 -19.90 17.77 -7.73
N ARG A 174 -18.75 17.08 -7.72
CA ARG A 174 -17.46 17.67 -7.38
C ARG A 174 -16.49 17.38 -8.51
N ALA A 175 -15.97 18.44 -9.12
CA ALA A 175 -14.89 18.36 -10.09
C ALA A 175 -13.70 19.18 -9.58
N GLY A 176 -12.51 18.91 -10.12
CA GLY A 176 -11.34 19.69 -9.79
C GLY A 176 -10.19 19.35 -10.70
N MET A 177 -9.18 20.21 -10.66
CA MET A 177 -7.92 20.02 -11.36
C MET A 177 -6.76 20.54 -10.51
N MET A 178 -5.61 19.90 -10.65
CA MET A 178 -4.40 20.23 -9.90
C MET A 178 -3.18 20.07 -10.82
N PRO A 179 -2.46 21.16 -11.12
CA PRO A 179 -1.14 21.07 -11.73
C PRO A 179 -0.18 20.31 -10.81
N VAL A 180 0.32 19.17 -11.28
CA VAL A 180 1.23 18.30 -10.52
C VAL A 180 2.70 18.53 -10.90
N SER A 181 2.96 19.01 -12.12
CA SER A 181 4.28 19.46 -12.59
C SER A 181 4.07 20.55 -13.65
N SER A 182 5.14 21.14 -14.20
CA SER A 182 5.03 22.14 -15.28
C SER A 182 4.39 21.60 -16.57
N THR A 183 4.33 20.28 -16.73
CA THR A 183 3.85 19.59 -17.93
C THR A 183 2.65 18.68 -17.67
N HIS A 184 2.19 18.52 -16.42
CA HIS A 184 1.13 17.58 -16.09
C HIS A 184 0.05 18.22 -15.21
N VAL A 185 -1.21 17.98 -15.56
CA VAL A 185 -2.39 18.42 -14.80
C VAL A 185 -3.28 17.21 -14.56
N TYR A 186 -3.63 16.98 -13.30
CA TYR A 186 -4.56 15.94 -12.89
C TYR A 186 -5.96 16.52 -12.66
#